data_AF-A0A7Y2E8F9-F1
#
_entry.id   AF-A0A7Y2E8F9-F1
#
_cell.length_a   1.000
_cell.length_b   1.000
_cell.length_c   1.000
_cell.angle_alpha   90.00
_cell.angle_beta   90.00
_cell.angle_gamma   90.00
#
_symmetry.space_group_name_H-M   'P 1'
#
loop_
_entity.id
_entity.type
_entity.pdbx_description
1 polymer ?
#
loop_
_entity_poly.entity_id
_entity_poly.type
_entity_poly.pdbx_seq_one_letter_code
_entity_poly.pdbx_strand_id
1 'polypeptide(L)'
;MISEDPQRKSKLAVLDALRNRRKTFRKQTSLFKKENSPRRTEKTPSPIHATELPGREEKNALGTFLRWEQPLRLDFNWLKDLNQKRNELWPQEQNALEALPQIRASDLLFFDLETCGFAGTPLFLVGCLVVHAGEGRLVQFLARHYGEEAAVVLAASDLMGRHGLWISFNGRSYDSPFFADRCRLFGLEPPQPLGHLDLLHASRRRWKHDLPNCRLGTLERFILGLKRPPDTPGSQVPAHYHEFVKKGEVSNILSILRHNAQDLKSLALLMGALPLHKQKQLSQRMNSRG
;
A
#
# COMPACT_ATOMS: atom_id res chain seq x y z
N MET A 1 -24.71 -37.12 17.47
CA MET A 1 -23.69 -36.70 16.47
C MET A 1 -23.73 -35.18 16.41
N ILE A 2 -22.73 -34.51 16.99
CA ILE A 2 -22.65 -33.05 16.98
C ILE A 2 -22.21 -32.65 15.58
N SER A 3 -23.15 -32.10 14.81
CA SER A 3 -22.90 -31.49 13.50
C SER A 3 -21.89 -30.34 13.66
N GLU A 4 -20.67 -30.53 13.19
CA GLU A 4 -19.67 -29.46 13.18
C GLU A 4 -20.08 -28.35 12.21
N ASP A 5 -20.19 -27.13 12.74
CA ASP A 5 -20.53 -25.90 12.02
C ASP A 5 -19.53 -25.64 10.85
N PRO A 6 -19.99 -25.63 9.59
CA PRO A 6 -19.17 -25.36 8.40
C PRO A 6 -18.42 -24.01 8.47
N GLN A 7 -18.98 -23.00 9.14
CA GLN A 7 -18.33 -21.68 9.29
C GLN A 7 -17.12 -21.75 10.22
N ARG A 8 -17.14 -22.65 11.20
CA ARG A 8 -16.03 -22.85 12.15
C ARG A 8 -14.83 -23.54 11.51
N LYS A 9 -15.09 -24.50 10.60
CA LYS A 9 -14.05 -25.16 9.78
C LYS A 9 -13.37 -24.19 8.80
N SER A 10 -14.16 -23.35 8.12
CA SER A 10 -13.65 -22.30 7.22
C SER A 10 -12.74 -21.30 7.95
N LYS A 11 -13.15 -20.82 9.12
CA LYS A 11 -12.37 -19.86 9.93
C LYS A 11 -11.03 -20.44 10.41
N LEU A 12 -11.00 -21.72 10.77
CA LEU A 12 -9.77 -22.40 11.20
C LEU A 12 -8.82 -22.59 10.01
N ALA A 13 -9.33 -22.96 8.83
CA ALA A 13 -8.56 -23.11 7.61
C ALA A 13 -7.91 -21.80 7.12
N VAL A 14 -8.61 -20.67 7.23
CA VAL A 14 -8.06 -19.35 6.87
C VAL A 14 -6.96 -18.92 7.85
N LEU A 15 -7.18 -19.12 9.16
CA LEU A 15 -6.17 -18.84 10.17
C LEU A 15 -4.94 -19.74 10.01
N ASP A 16 -5.13 -21.01 9.70
CA ASP A 16 -4.03 -21.95 9.44
C ASP A 16 -3.31 -21.64 8.11
N ALA A 17 -4.01 -21.18 7.08
CA ALA A 17 -3.39 -20.70 5.84
C ALA A 17 -2.50 -19.46 6.10
N LEU A 18 -3.00 -18.46 6.85
CA LEU A 18 -2.22 -17.28 7.25
C LEU A 18 -1.04 -17.65 8.17
N ARG A 19 -1.22 -18.63 9.07
CA ARG A 19 -0.20 -19.09 10.03
C ARG A 19 0.86 -19.97 9.37
N ASN A 20 0.50 -20.80 8.41
CA ASN A 20 1.42 -21.60 7.61
C ASN A 20 2.20 -20.73 6.62
N ARG A 21 1.58 -19.71 6.02
CA ARG A 21 2.29 -18.69 5.21
C ARG A 21 3.37 -17.96 6.02
N ARG A 22 3.09 -17.59 7.28
CA ARG A 22 4.11 -17.03 8.21
C ARG A 22 5.30 -17.96 8.44
N LYS A 23 5.10 -19.29 8.42
CA LYS A 23 6.17 -20.28 8.62
C LYS A 23 6.99 -20.52 7.35
N THR A 24 6.35 -20.60 6.18
CA THR A 24 7.03 -20.78 4.88
C THR A 24 7.94 -19.59 4.56
N PHE A 25 7.46 -18.37 4.82
CA PHE A 25 8.21 -17.14 4.59
C PHE A 25 9.46 -17.03 5.51
N ARG A 26 9.35 -17.41 6.79
CA ARG A 26 10.48 -17.49 7.72
C ARG A 26 11.52 -18.56 7.36
N LYS A 27 11.14 -19.59 6.60
CA LYS A 27 12.05 -20.67 6.18
C LYS A 27 12.87 -20.26 4.96
N GLN A 28 12.29 -19.48 4.04
CA GLN A 28 12.97 -18.95 2.85
C GLN A 28 14.08 -17.94 3.19
N THR A 29 13.88 -17.09 4.21
CA THR A 29 14.94 -16.18 4.71
C THR A 29 16.17 -16.94 5.25
N SER A 30 16.02 -18.20 5.68
CA SER A 30 17.13 -19.04 6.13
C SER A 30 17.89 -19.72 4.98
N LEU A 31 17.22 -20.01 3.86
CA LEU A 31 17.80 -20.68 2.69
C LEU A 31 18.63 -19.70 1.83
N PHE A 32 18.18 -18.45 1.68
CA PHE A 32 18.93 -17.40 0.98
C PHE A 32 20.30 -17.09 1.61
N LYS A 33 20.46 -17.39 2.91
CA LYS A 33 21.70 -17.22 3.67
C LYS A 33 22.82 -18.19 3.24
N LYS A 34 22.51 -19.22 2.44
CA LYS A 34 23.45 -20.29 2.06
C LYS A 34 24.00 -20.17 0.64
N GLU A 35 23.37 -19.39 -0.25
CA GLU A 35 23.71 -19.43 -1.69
C GLU A 35 24.37 -18.17 -2.27
N ASN A 36 24.35 -17.02 -1.59
CA ASN A 36 24.93 -15.79 -2.16
C ASN A 36 25.92 -15.09 -1.21
N SER A 37 27.22 -15.39 -1.41
CA SER A 37 28.32 -14.51 -0.96
C SER A 37 28.63 -13.51 -2.09
N PRO A 38 28.49 -12.19 -1.88
CA PRO A 38 28.70 -11.23 -2.96
C PRO A 38 30.18 -11.09 -3.33
N ARG A 39 30.49 -11.19 -4.64
CA ARG A 39 31.76 -10.73 -5.21
C ARG A 39 31.83 -9.21 -5.14
N ARG A 40 32.95 -8.72 -4.62
CA ARG A 40 33.29 -7.32 -4.41
C ARG A 40 33.79 -6.71 -5.73
N THR A 41 33.17 -5.63 -6.19
CA THR A 41 33.82 -4.37 -6.64
C THR A 41 32.80 -3.46 -7.31
N GLU A 42 32.37 -2.42 -6.61
CA GLU A 42 32.16 -1.07 -7.15
C GLU A 42 32.12 -0.11 -5.95
N LYS A 43 32.77 1.05 -6.08
CA LYS A 43 32.96 2.00 -4.98
C LYS A 43 31.61 2.51 -4.51
N THR A 44 31.25 2.19 -3.27
CA THR A 44 30.13 2.81 -2.56
C THR A 44 30.34 4.32 -2.55
N PRO A 45 29.42 5.14 -3.08
CA PRO A 45 29.49 6.58 -2.90
C PRO A 45 29.42 6.90 -1.39
N SER A 46 30.18 7.92 -0.96
CA SER A 46 30.23 8.41 0.42
C SER A 46 28.81 8.63 0.99
N PRO A 47 28.61 8.47 2.31
CA PRO A 47 27.28 8.54 2.90
C PRO A 47 26.72 9.95 2.74
N ILE A 48 25.77 10.11 1.83
CA ILE A 48 24.87 11.24 1.75
C ILE A 48 24.14 11.33 3.11
N HIS A 49 24.03 12.53 3.66
CA HIS A 49 23.51 12.79 5.01
C HIS A 49 22.03 12.35 5.16
N ALA A 50 21.83 11.05 5.41
CA ALA A 50 20.55 10.42 5.72
C ALA A 50 19.95 10.89 7.07
N THR A 51 20.65 11.75 7.81
CA THR A 51 20.27 12.26 9.13
C THR A 51 19.09 13.23 9.11
N GLU A 52 18.73 13.78 7.94
CA GLU A 52 17.60 14.72 7.80
C GLU A 52 16.28 14.05 7.37
N LEU A 53 16.34 12.80 6.91
CA LEU A 53 15.14 12.05 6.55
C LEU A 53 14.48 11.48 7.80
N PRO A 54 13.15 11.59 7.93
CA PRO A 54 12.45 11.07 9.09
C PRO A 54 12.42 9.54 9.06
N GLY A 55 12.44 8.93 10.25
CA GLY A 55 12.41 7.49 10.41
C GLY A 55 13.69 6.95 11.02
N ARG A 56 13.88 5.64 10.91
CA ARG A 56 15.04 4.92 11.43
C ARG A 56 15.63 4.06 10.32
N GLU A 57 16.95 3.98 10.29
CA GLU A 57 17.61 2.96 9.47
C GLU A 57 17.30 1.58 10.06
N GLU A 58 16.91 0.65 9.19
CA GLU A 58 16.79 -0.75 9.51
C GLU A 58 17.66 -1.57 8.55
N LYS A 59 17.99 -2.80 8.98
CA LYS A 59 18.78 -3.75 8.21
C LYS A 59 18.09 -5.10 8.17
N ASN A 60 18.05 -5.70 7.00
CA ASN A 60 17.61 -7.08 6.80
C ASN A 60 18.66 -7.88 6.03
N ALA A 61 18.29 -9.08 5.56
CA ALA A 61 19.21 -9.97 4.84
C ALA A 61 19.70 -9.41 3.49
N LEU A 62 19.02 -8.42 2.91
CA LEU A 62 19.32 -7.85 1.59
C LEU A 62 19.92 -6.44 1.66
N GLY A 63 20.15 -5.89 2.85
CA GLY A 63 20.82 -4.60 3.02
C GLY A 63 20.15 -3.71 4.06
N THR A 64 20.46 -2.41 3.97
CA THR A 64 19.87 -1.35 4.78
C THR A 64 18.74 -0.66 4.00
N PHE A 65 17.84 -0.03 4.74
CA PHE A 65 16.78 0.82 4.20
C PHE A 65 16.30 1.78 5.29
N LEU A 66 15.59 2.84 4.92
CA LEU A 66 14.94 3.71 5.89
C LEU A 66 13.48 3.27 6.11
N ARG A 67 13.07 3.15 7.37
CA ARG A 67 11.69 2.87 7.76
C ARG A 67 11.14 4.04 8.56
N TRP A 68 10.05 4.63 8.07
CA TRP A 68 9.32 5.67 8.79
C TRP A 68 7.94 5.17 9.18
N GLU A 69 7.61 5.25 10.47
CA GLU A 69 6.30 4.89 10.98
C GLU A 69 5.63 6.08 11.65
N GLN A 70 4.35 6.26 11.38
CA GLN A 70 3.56 7.33 11.97
C GLN A 70 2.17 6.82 12.36
N PRO A 71 1.66 7.19 13.54
CA PRO A 71 0.25 6.97 13.85
C PRO A 71 -0.61 7.83 12.92
N LEU A 72 -1.67 7.23 12.39
CA LEU A 72 -2.68 7.91 11.60
C LEU A 72 -4.01 7.83 12.34
N ARG A 73 -4.39 8.94 12.97
CA ARG A 73 -5.68 9.08 13.63
C ARG A 73 -6.77 9.22 12.59
N LEU A 74 -7.41 8.10 12.28
CA LEU A 74 -8.61 8.02 11.46
C LEU A 74 -9.63 7.13 12.15
N ASP A 75 -10.90 7.48 11.97
CA ASP A 75 -11.99 6.63 12.41
C ASP A 75 -12.25 5.53 11.36
N PHE A 76 -12.19 4.28 11.80
CA PHE A 76 -12.47 3.08 10.99
C PHE A 76 -13.86 2.47 11.30
N ASN A 77 -14.76 3.20 11.96
CA ASN A 77 -16.13 2.76 12.24
C ASN A 77 -16.92 2.35 10.99
N TRP A 78 -16.57 2.90 9.82
CA TRP A 78 -17.11 2.53 8.52
C TRP A 78 -16.85 1.06 8.13
N LEU A 79 -15.99 0.34 8.84
CA LEU A 79 -15.74 -1.08 8.61
C LEU A 79 -17.01 -1.93 8.80
N LYS A 80 -17.94 -1.49 9.66
CA LYS A 80 -19.25 -2.13 9.81
C LYS A 80 -20.07 -2.03 8.53
N ASP A 81 -20.17 -0.83 7.96
CA ASP A 81 -20.87 -0.58 6.70
C ASP A 81 -20.22 -1.30 5.53
N LEU A 82 -18.88 -1.38 5.51
CA LEU A 82 -18.15 -2.14 4.51
C LEU A 82 -18.55 -3.63 4.55
N ASN A 83 -18.55 -4.25 5.73
CA ASN A 83 -18.92 -5.66 5.85
C ASN A 83 -20.33 -5.94 5.32
N GLN A 84 -21.25 -4.98 5.47
CA GLN A 84 -22.63 -5.09 4.97
C GLN A 84 -22.73 -4.90 3.45
N LYS A 85 -21.96 -3.97 2.86
CA LYS A 85 -22.10 -3.57 1.45
C LYS A 85 -21.02 -4.09 0.50
N ARG A 86 -20.03 -4.86 0.99
CA ARG A 86 -18.86 -5.29 0.21
C ARG A 86 -19.20 -5.97 -1.13
N ASN A 87 -20.24 -6.80 -1.18
CA ASN A 87 -20.63 -7.54 -2.38
C ASN A 87 -21.23 -6.62 -3.46
N GLU A 88 -21.92 -5.54 -3.04
CA GLU A 88 -22.44 -4.51 -3.96
C GLU A 88 -21.29 -3.68 -4.54
N LEU A 89 -20.31 -3.33 -3.70
CA LEU A 89 -19.21 -2.45 -4.09
C LEU A 89 -18.14 -3.15 -4.93
N TRP A 90 -17.88 -4.45 -4.69
CA TRP A 90 -16.91 -5.28 -5.43
C TRP A 90 -17.48 -6.66 -5.80
N PRO A 91 -18.45 -6.73 -6.71
CA PRO A 91 -19.03 -8.01 -7.14
C PRO A 91 -17.99 -8.95 -7.76
N GLN A 92 -16.95 -8.42 -8.39
CA GLN A 92 -15.86 -9.21 -8.98
C GLN A 92 -14.90 -9.84 -7.95
N GLU A 93 -14.98 -9.44 -6.67
CA GLU A 93 -14.10 -9.94 -5.60
C GLU A 93 -14.82 -10.92 -4.66
N GLN A 94 -15.95 -11.49 -5.06
CA GLN A 94 -16.79 -12.35 -4.21
C GLN A 94 -16.00 -13.47 -3.54
N ASN A 95 -15.22 -14.25 -4.30
CA ASN A 95 -14.43 -15.36 -3.75
C ASN A 95 -13.47 -14.90 -2.64
N ALA A 96 -12.82 -13.75 -2.83
CA ALA A 96 -11.90 -13.18 -1.85
C ALA A 96 -12.63 -12.70 -0.59
N LEU A 97 -13.78 -12.06 -0.78
CA LEU A 97 -14.62 -11.55 0.30
C LEU A 97 -15.34 -12.68 1.06
N GLU A 98 -15.62 -13.80 0.42
CA GLU A 98 -16.13 -15.03 1.03
C GLU A 98 -15.06 -15.71 1.90
N ALA A 99 -13.80 -15.75 1.44
CA ALA A 99 -12.67 -16.22 2.25
C ALA A 99 -12.43 -15.36 3.49
N LEU A 100 -12.95 -14.13 3.52
CA LEU A 100 -12.94 -13.21 4.65
C LEU A 100 -14.37 -12.94 5.12
N PRO A 101 -15.10 -13.92 5.71
CA PRO A 101 -16.53 -13.81 5.99
C PRO A 101 -16.89 -12.59 6.83
N GLN A 102 -15.95 -12.14 7.67
CA GLN A 102 -15.94 -10.83 8.28
C GLN A 102 -14.57 -10.17 8.06
N ILE A 103 -14.54 -9.01 7.40
CA ILE A 103 -13.34 -8.19 7.24
C ILE A 103 -13.06 -7.50 8.57
N ARG A 104 -11.91 -7.79 9.17
CA ARG A 104 -11.44 -7.13 10.39
C ARG A 104 -10.43 -6.05 10.02
N ALA A 105 -10.24 -5.09 10.91
CA ALA A 105 -9.25 -4.03 10.76
C ALA A 105 -7.84 -4.60 10.47
N SER A 106 -7.47 -5.68 11.16
CA SER A 106 -6.16 -6.35 10.97
C SER A 106 -5.99 -7.00 9.59
N ASP A 107 -7.06 -7.22 8.84
CA ASP A 107 -6.98 -7.83 7.52
C ASP A 107 -6.62 -6.79 6.45
N LEU A 108 -6.83 -5.49 6.73
CA LEU A 108 -6.65 -4.39 5.79
C LEU A 108 -5.18 -3.96 5.66
N LEU A 109 -4.74 -3.78 4.42
CA LEU A 109 -3.52 -3.07 4.09
C LEU A 109 -3.77 -2.18 2.87
N PHE A 110 -3.64 -0.88 3.06
CA PHE A 110 -3.60 0.07 1.96
C PHE A 110 -2.15 0.24 1.52
N PHE A 111 -1.89 0.34 0.22
CA PHE A 111 -0.54 0.57 -0.27
C PHE A 111 -0.52 1.45 -1.52
N ASP A 112 0.63 2.09 -1.70
CA ASP A 112 0.96 2.97 -2.82
C ASP A 112 2.49 2.97 -3.01
N LEU A 113 2.96 3.10 -4.25
CA LEU A 113 4.38 2.97 -4.61
C LEU A 113 4.91 4.23 -5.27
N GLU A 114 6.18 4.54 -5.01
CA GLU A 114 6.92 5.50 -5.84
C GLU A 114 8.08 4.79 -6.54
N THR A 115 8.20 5.05 -7.83
CA THR A 115 9.12 4.36 -8.74
C THR A 115 9.83 5.37 -9.66
N CYS A 116 10.93 4.96 -10.27
CA CYS A 116 11.65 5.79 -11.24
C CYS A 116 11.05 5.75 -12.65
N GLY A 117 9.78 5.37 -12.81
CA GLY A 117 9.09 5.34 -14.10
C GLY A 117 8.22 4.10 -14.29
N PHE A 118 8.29 3.50 -15.47
CA PHE A 118 7.49 2.31 -15.80
C PHE A 118 8.23 1.02 -15.47
N ALA A 119 7.66 -0.11 -15.88
CA ALA A 119 8.18 -1.45 -15.64
C ALA A 119 9.71 -1.54 -15.90
N GLY A 120 10.42 -2.20 -14.99
CA GLY A 120 11.87 -2.39 -15.06
C GLY A 120 12.70 -1.30 -14.36
N THR A 121 12.10 -0.15 -14.05
CA THR A 121 12.79 0.91 -13.28
C THR A 121 12.87 0.60 -11.77
N PRO A 122 13.80 1.22 -11.03
CA PRO A 122 13.88 1.05 -9.57
C PRO A 122 12.60 1.48 -8.85
N LEU A 123 12.20 0.69 -7.87
CA LEU A 123 11.29 1.09 -6.79
C LEU A 123 12.10 1.77 -5.70
N PHE A 124 11.62 2.89 -5.16
CA PHE A 124 12.32 3.55 -4.07
C PHE A 124 11.46 3.85 -2.85
N LEU A 125 10.13 3.85 -2.97
CA LEU A 125 9.23 3.99 -1.82
C LEU A 125 8.11 2.96 -1.90
N VAL A 126 7.90 2.23 -0.80
CA VAL A 126 6.64 1.52 -0.55
C VAL A 126 5.94 2.19 0.62
N GLY A 127 4.80 2.80 0.35
CA GLY A 127 3.88 3.27 1.37
C GLY A 127 2.89 2.17 1.75
N CYS A 128 2.67 1.97 3.05
CA CYS A 128 1.66 1.09 3.58
C CYS A 128 0.88 1.78 4.69
N LEU A 129 -0.44 1.59 4.73
CA LEU A 129 -1.28 1.92 5.87
C LEU A 129 -1.96 0.64 6.36
N VAL A 130 -1.71 0.29 7.61
CA VAL A 130 -2.33 -0.87 8.28
C VAL A 130 -3.20 -0.40 9.43
N VAL A 131 -4.20 -1.18 9.80
CA VAL A 131 -5.08 -0.85 10.93
C VAL A 131 -4.88 -1.85 12.05
N HIS A 132 -4.55 -1.36 13.24
CA HIS A 132 -4.34 -2.19 14.43
C HIS A 132 -5.04 -1.55 15.64
N ALA A 133 -5.81 -2.36 16.38
CA ALA A 133 -6.54 -1.89 17.57
C ALA A 133 -7.43 -0.65 17.34
N GLY A 134 -7.96 -0.46 16.13
CA GLY A 134 -8.79 0.71 15.77
C GLY A 134 -8.00 1.94 15.33
N GLU A 135 -6.66 1.90 15.36
CA GLU A 135 -5.79 2.99 14.92
C GLU A 135 -5.10 2.66 13.59
N GLY A 136 -4.97 3.67 12.74
CA GLY A 136 -4.17 3.57 11.53
C GLY A 136 -2.69 3.72 11.85
N ARG A 137 -1.84 2.99 11.15
CA ARG A 137 -0.39 3.16 11.19
C ARG A 137 0.16 3.22 9.79
N LEU A 138 0.70 4.38 9.43
CA LEU A 138 1.47 4.58 8.22
C LEU A 138 2.87 4.00 8.42
N VAL A 139 3.33 3.27 7.41
CA VAL A 139 4.64 2.65 7.35
C VAL A 139 5.19 2.90 5.96
N GLN A 140 6.29 3.63 5.86
CA GLN A 140 6.96 3.94 4.62
C GLN A 140 8.36 3.31 4.62
N PHE A 141 8.67 2.58 3.55
CA PHE A 141 9.96 1.94 3.32
C PHE A 141 10.67 2.66 2.18
N LEU A 142 11.76 3.36 2.48
CA LEU A 142 12.48 4.21 1.53
C LEU A 142 13.88 3.65 1.25
N ALA A 143 14.22 3.53 -0.03
CA ALA A 143 15.57 3.23 -0.50
C ALA A 143 16.31 4.55 -0.70
N ARG A 144 17.34 4.83 0.09
CA ARG A 144 18.08 6.10 0.03
C ARG A 144 19.04 6.18 -1.17
N HIS A 145 19.35 5.03 -1.75
CA HIS A 145 20.05 4.87 -3.01
C HIS A 145 19.60 3.57 -3.68
N TYR A 146 19.89 3.39 -4.97
CA TYR A 146 19.42 2.22 -5.73
C TYR A 146 19.77 0.87 -5.09
N GLY A 147 20.93 0.77 -4.44
CA GLY A 147 21.36 -0.45 -3.74
C GLY A 147 20.50 -0.86 -2.53
N GLU A 148 19.58 -0.02 -2.03
CA GLU A 148 18.70 -0.37 -0.91
C GLU A 148 17.35 -0.96 -1.36
N GLU A 149 17.07 -0.98 -2.67
CA GLU A 149 15.78 -1.42 -3.21
C GLU A 149 15.41 -2.84 -2.76
N ALA A 150 16.35 -3.80 -2.84
CA ALA A 150 16.11 -5.18 -2.44
C ALA A 150 15.68 -5.29 -0.97
N ALA A 151 16.31 -4.49 -0.10
CA ALA A 151 15.99 -4.45 1.32
C ALA A 151 14.59 -3.85 1.57
N VAL A 152 14.23 -2.79 0.84
CA VAL A 152 12.88 -2.20 0.86
C VAL A 152 11.84 -3.22 0.41
N VAL A 153 12.05 -3.89 -0.74
CA VAL A 153 11.11 -4.85 -1.30
C VAL A 153 10.89 -6.02 -0.34
N LEU A 154 11.95 -6.56 0.26
CA LEU A 154 11.81 -7.62 1.27
C LEU A 154 10.99 -7.14 2.47
N ALA A 155 11.34 -5.99 3.04
CA ALA A 155 10.68 -5.48 4.24
C ALA A 155 9.19 -5.12 4.00
N ALA A 156 8.88 -4.60 2.80
CA ALA A 156 7.51 -4.36 2.37
C ALA A 156 6.75 -5.67 2.14
N SER A 157 7.36 -6.66 1.48
CA SER A 157 6.77 -7.97 1.23
C SER A 157 6.37 -8.67 2.53
N ASP A 158 7.25 -8.63 3.54
CA ASP A 158 6.99 -9.09 4.89
C ASP A 158 5.73 -8.48 5.52
N LEU A 159 5.52 -7.17 5.34
CA LEU A 159 4.36 -6.47 5.87
C LEU A 159 3.12 -6.83 5.06
N MET A 160 3.19 -6.70 3.73
CA MET A 160 2.09 -6.96 2.81
C MET A 160 1.54 -8.38 2.94
N GLY A 161 2.42 -9.38 3.12
CA GLY A 161 2.05 -10.79 3.30
C GLY A 161 1.35 -11.11 4.63
N ARG A 162 1.30 -10.18 5.59
CA ARG A 162 0.59 -10.38 6.88
C ARG A 162 -0.88 -9.99 6.82
N HIS A 163 -1.31 -9.32 5.74
CA HIS A 163 -2.65 -8.78 5.59
C HIS A 163 -3.36 -9.47 4.43
N GLY A 164 -4.60 -9.90 4.68
CA GLY A 164 -5.38 -10.69 3.73
C GLY A 164 -6.06 -9.86 2.64
N LEU A 165 -6.32 -8.57 2.89
CA LEU A 165 -7.03 -7.70 1.96
C LEU A 165 -6.17 -6.49 1.63
N TRP A 166 -5.74 -6.41 0.38
CA TRP A 166 -5.03 -5.25 -0.13
C TRP A 166 -6.01 -4.20 -0.66
N ILE A 167 -5.69 -2.94 -0.46
CA ILE A 167 -6.46 -1.80 -0.96
C ILE A 167 -5.49 -0.84 -1.64
N SER A 168 -5.81 -0.42 -2.86
CA SER A 168 -4.98 0.55 -3.60
C SER A 168 -5.87 1.42 -4.49
N PHE A 169 -5.25 2.36 -5.19
CA PHE A 169 -5.92 3.17 -6.19
C PHE A 169 -5.28 2.94 -7.55
N ASN A 170 -5.97 2.25 -8.46
CA ASN A 170 -5.40 1.78 -9.73
C ASN A 170 -4.24 0.77 -9.58
N GLY A 171 -3.83 0.44 -8.36
CA GLY A 171 -2.69 -0.46 -8.12
C GLY A 171 -2.90 -1.91 -8.54
N ARG A 172 -4.12 -2.37 -8.87
CA ARG A 172 -4.28 -3.71 -9.46
C ARG A 172 -3.58 -3.82 -10.82
N SER A 173 -3.65 -2.76 -11.61
CA SER A 173 -3.10 -2.73 -12.97
C SER A 173 -1.66 -2.23 -13.03
N TYR A 174 -1.18 -1.57 -11.96
CA TYR A 174 0.13 -0.90 -11.94
C TYR A 174 0.98 -1.37 -10.77
N ASP A 175 0.65 -0.96 -9.54
CA ASP A 175 1.50 -1.15 -8.36
C ASP A 175 1.75 -2.62 -8.02
N SER A 176 0.70 -3.45 -7.99
CA SER A 176 0.82 -4.85 -7.61
C SER A 176 1.64 -5.67 -8.63
N PRO A 177 1.40 -5.57 -9.96
CA PRO A 177 2.29 -6.17 -10.95
C PRO A 177 3.74 -5.68 -10.83
N PHE A 178 3.95 -4.36 -10.67
CA PHE A 178 5.28 -3.77 -10.53
C PHE A 178 6.01 -4.34 -9.31
N PHE A 179 5.37 -4.34 -8.15
CA PHE A 179 5.94 -4.86 -6.90
C PHE A 179 6.25 -6.36 -7.01
N ALA A 180 5.39 -7.13 -7.67
CA ALA A 180 5.63 -8.56 -7.91
C ALA A 180 6.85 -8.79 -8.81
N ASP A 181 7.04 -7.97 -9.85
CA ASP A 181 8.22 -8.05 -10.70
C ASP A 181 9.50 -7.68 -9.94
N ARG A 182 9.44 -6.68 -9.05
CA ARG A 182 10.59 -6.36 -8.17
C ARG A 182 10.89 -7.49 -7.19
N CYS A 183 9.88 -8.13 -6.61
CA CYS A 183 10.09 -9.31 -5.77
C CYS A 183 10.82 -10.40 -6.54
N ARG A 184 10.36 -10.75 -7.74
CA ARG A 184 10.99 -11.78 -8.59
C ARG A 184 12.41 -11.43 -8.99
N LEU A 185 12.68 -10.17 -9.31
CA LEU A 185 14.03 -9.69 -9.63
C LEU A 185 15.03 -10.00 -8.50
N PHE A 186 14.60 -9.85 -7.25
CA PHE A 186 15.43 -10.13 -6.08
C PHE A 186 15.30 -11.57 -5.55
N GLY A 187 14.70 -12.48 -6.33
CA GLY A 187 14.54 -13.89 -5.95
C GLY A 187 13.54 -14.13 -4.81
N LEU A 188 12.61 -13.21 -4.61
CA LEU A 188 11.56 -13.29 -3.59
C LEU A 188 10.24 -13.76 -4.20
N GLU A 189 9.51 -14.57 -3.45
CA GLU A 189 8.12 -14.90 -3.81
C GLU A 189 7.22 -13.68 -3.54
N PRO A 190 6.50 -13.16 -4.55
CA PRO A 190 5.58 -12.04 -4.35
C PRO A 190 4.47 -12.41 -3.36
N PRO A 191 4.17 -11.57 -2.35
CA PRO A 191 3.07 -11.85 -1.44
C PRO A 191 1.74 -11.81 -2.22
N GLN A 192 0.83 -12.71 -1.87
CA GLN A 192 -0.48 -12.83 -2.52
C GLN A 192 -1.59 -12.55 -1.50
N PRO A 193 -2.39 -11.48 -1.66
CA PRO A 193 -3.52 -11.27 -0.77
C PRO A 193 -4.63 -12.30 -1.05
N LEU A 194 -5.58 -12.43 -0.12
CA LEU A 194 -6.82 -13.16 -0.39
C LEU A 194 -7.71 -12.37 -1.35
N GLY A 195 -7.67 -11.03 -1.28
CA GLY A 195 -8.36 -10.12 -2.20
C GLY A 195 -7.68 -8.78 -2.35
N HIS A 196 -7.98 -8.09 -3.45
CA HIS A 196 -7.41 -6.77 -3.73
C HIS A 196 -8.52 -5.79 -4.12
N LEU A 197 -8.91 -4.89 -3.23
CA LEU A 197 -9.92 -3.87 -3.52
C LEU A 197 -9.27 -2.65 -4.18
N ASP A 198 -9.47 -2.50 -5.48
CA ASP A 198 -9.02 -1.31 -6.20
C ASP A 198 -10.10 -0.22 -6.19
N LEU A 199 -9.77 0.92 -5.57
CA LEU A 199 -10.68 2.03 -5.34
C LEU A 199 -11.02 2.82 -6.60
N LEU A 200 -10.19 2.78 -7.64
CA LEU A 200 -10.49 3.47 -8.90
C LEU A 200 -11.73 2.87 -9.56
N HIS A 201 -11.80 1.53 -9.60
CA HIS A 201 -12.94 0.83 -10.21
C HIS A 201 -14.23 1.03 -9.42
N ALA A 202 -14.16 0.96 -8.09
CA ALA A 202 -15.31 1.23 -7.22
C ALA A 202 -15.80 2.68 -7.35
N SER A 203 -14.87 3.64 -7.37
CA SER A 203 -15.19 5.07 -7.55
C SER A 203 -15.82 5.36 -8.90
N ARG A 204 -15.32 4.77 -9.99
CA ARG A 204 -15.91 4.91 -11.34
C ARG A 204 -17.32 4.33 -11.41
N ARG A 205 -17.56 3.14 -10.84
CA ARG A 205 -18.92 2.59 -10.76
C ARG A 205 -19.87 3.53 -10.04
N ARG A 206 -19.36 4.19 -8.98
CA ARG A 206 -20.17 5.03 -8.10
C ARG A 206 -20.42 6.45 -8.62
N TRP A 207 -19.42 7.09 -9.23
CA TRP A 207 -19.38 8.54 -9.44
C TRP A 207 -18.93 8.99 -10.83
N LYS A 208 -18.71 8.09 -11.80
CA LYS A 208 -18.23 8.49 -13.15
C LYS A 208 -19.13 9.49 -13.88
N HIS A 209 -20.42 9.53 -13.55
CA HIS A 209 -21.39 10.45 -14.15
C HIS A 209 -21.61 11.72 -13.31
N ASP A 210 -21.12 11.74 -12.08
CA ASP A 210 -21.30 12.84 -11.13
C ASP A 210 -20.04 13.74 -11.06
N LEU A 211 -18.88 13.25 -11.51
CA LEU A 211 -17.60 13.94 -11.39
C LEU A 211 -16.92 14.15 -12.75
N PRO A 212 -16.10 15.22 -12.91
CA PRO A 212 -15.39 15.46 -14.17
C PRO A 212 -14.41 14.34 -14.51
N ASN A 213 -13.88 13.65 -13.50
CA ASN A 213 -13.18 12.38 -13.64
C ASN A 213 -13.09 11.70 -12.25
N CYS A 214 -12.64 10.45 -12.21
CA CYS A 214 -12.39 9.73 -10.97
C CYS A 214 -10.88 9.58 -10.68
N ARG A 215 -10.06 10.60 -10.94
CA ARG A 215 -8.68 10.64 -10.43
C ARG A 215 -8.71 10.92 -8.93
N LEU A 216 -7.69 10.48 -8.19
CA LEU A 216 -7.65 10.60 -6.73
C LEU A 216 -7.84 12.05 -6.27
N GLY A 217 -7.11 13.01 -6.86
CA GLY A 217 -7.27 14.44 -6.54
C GLY A 217 -8.68 15.00 -6.75
N THR A 218 -9.44 14.47 -7.71
CA THR A 218 -10.85 14.85 -7.93
C THR A 218 -11.74 14.27 -6.83
N LEU A 219 -11.52 13.01 -6.46
CA LEU A 219 -12.25 12.36 -5.38
C LEU A 219 -11.96 13.01 -4.02
N GLU A 220 -10.70 13.38 -3.77
CA GLU A 220 -10.29 14.16 -2.61
C GLU A 220 -11.09 15.46 -2.50
N ARG A 221 -11.17 16.22 -3.59
CA ARG A 221 -11.88 17.51 -3.61
C ARG A 221 -13.39 17.39 -3.42
N PHE A 222 -14.03 16.52 -4.21
CA PHE A 222 -15.48 16.50 -4.33
C PHE A 222 -16.16 15.52 -3.37
N ILE A 223 -15.51 14.38 -3.06
CA ILE A 223 -16.07 13.37 -2.14
C ILE A 223 -15.59 13.65 -0.71
N LEU A 224 -14.27 13.78 -0.52
CA LEU A 224 -13.66 13.90 0.80
C LEU A 224 -13.63 15.34 1.32
N GLY A 225 -13.83 16.33 0.44
CA GLY A 225 -13.74 17.74 0.79
C GLY A 225 -12.33 18.20 1.15
N LEU A 226 -11.30 17.46 0.76
CA LEU A 226 -9.91 17.75 1.04
C LEU A 226 -9.37 18.78 0.03
N LYS A 227 -8.54 19.70 0.53
CA LYS A 227 -7.74 20.60 -0.30
C LYS A 227 -6.34 20.02 -0.40
N ARG A 228 -5.95 19.60 -1.60
CA ARG A 228 -4.57 19.18 -1.89
C ARG A 228 -3.72 20.44 -2.08
N PRO A 229 -2.59 20.60 -1.37
CA PRO A 229 -1.62 21.64 -1.67
C PRO A 229 -1.12 21.51 -3.12
N PRO A 230 -0.53 22.56 -3.72
CA PRO A 230 0.24 22.41 -4.95
C PRO A 230 1.29 21.33 -4.72
N ASP A 231 1.23 20.29 -5.53
CA ASP A 231 1.99 19.07 -5.34
C ASP A 231 3.06 18.93 -6.42
N THR A 232 4.09 18.13 -6.14
CA THR A 232 5.01 17.70 -7.18
C THR A 232 4.22 16.92 -8.24
N PRO A 233 4.26 17.31 -9.52
CA PRO A 233 3.65 16.49 -10.56
C PRO A 233 4.26 15.09 -10.53
N GLY A 234 3.43 14.04 -10.56
CA GLY A 234 3.93 12.66 -10.51
C GLY A 234 5.01 12.34 -11.56
N SER A 235 4.99 13.04 -12.70
CA SER A 235 6.04 12.94 -13.74
C SER A 235 7.43 13.41 -13.30
N GLN A 236 7.53 14.22 -12.25
CA GLN A 236 8.81 14.73 -11.71
C GLN A 236 9.38 13.85 -10.60
N VAL A 237 8.58 12.92 -10.04
CA VAL A 237 8.98 12.04 -8.94
C VAL A 237 10.27 11.26 -9.26
N PRO A 238 10.42 10.63 -10.44
CA PRO A 238 11.68 9.96 -10.82
C PRO A 238 12.89 10.89 -10.81
N ALA A 239 12.74 12.08 -11.41
CA ALA A 239 13.83 13.05 -11.51
C ALA A 239 14.29 13.54 -10.13
N HIS A 240 13.34 13.80 -9.23
CA HIS A 240 13.63 14.18 -7.85
C HIS A 240 14.39 13.08 -7.09
N TYR A 241 14.02 11.82 -7.28
CA TYR A 241 14.76 10.71 -6.67
C TYR A 241 16.18 10.60 -7.23
N HIS A 242 16.36 10.69 -8.54
CA HIS A 242 17.68 10.65 -9.15
C HIS A 242 18.59 11.79 -8.67
N GLU A 243 18.05 13.01 -8.51
CA GLU A 243 18.80 14.15 -7.96
C GLU A 243 19.15 13.95 -6.48
N PHE A 244 18.24 13.41 -5.69
CA PHE A 244 18.54 13.04 -4.30
C PHE A 244 19.68 12.03 -4.20
N VAL A 245 19.68 10.96 -4.99
CA VAL A 245 20.76 9.96 -4.98
C VAL A 245 22.10 10.55 -5.43
N LYS A 246 22.10 11.54 -6.33
CA LYS A 246 23.31 12.18 -6.83
C LYS A 246 23.87 13.26 -5.91
N LYS A 247 22.99 14.13 -5.40
CA LYS A 247 23.36 15.38 -4.72
C LYS A 247 23.08 15.38 -3.22
N GLY A 248 22.22 14.47 -2.76
CA GLY A 248 21.79 14.40 -1.37
C GLY A 248 20.70 15.39 -0.99
N GLU A 249 20.02 16.01 -1.96
CA GLU A 249 18.95 16.98 -1.71
C GLU A 249 17.68 16.31 -1.15
N VAL A 250 17.42 16.51 0.14
CA VAL A 250 16.36 15.81 0.90
C VAL A 250 14.97 16.44 0.71
N SER A 251 14.89 17.72 0.39
CA SER A 251 13.64 18.50 0.34
C SER A 251 12.54 17.87 -0.54
N ASN A 252 12.91 17.42 -1.74
CA ASN A 252 11.99 16.76 -2.66
C ASN A 252 11.56 15.37 -2.17
N ILE A 253 12.44 14.63 -1.48
CA ILE A 253 12.09 13.34 -0.89
C ILE A 253 11.08 13.52 0.26
N LEU A 254 11.24 14.56 1.08
CA LEU A 254 10.24 14.88 2.11
C LEU A 254 8.88 15.21 1.50
N SER A 255 8.86 15.89 0.34
CA SER A 255 7.62 16.15 -0.40
C SER A 255 6.97 14.85 -0.87
N ILE A 256 7.75 13.95 -1.50
CA ILE A 256 7.28 12.64 -1.98
C ILE A 256 6.76 11.78 -0.82
N LEU A 257 7.47 11.73 0.32
CA LEU A 257 6.99 11.00 1.50
C LEU A 257 5.65 11.53 2.01
N ARG A 258 5.47 12.87 2.05
CA ARG A 258 4.19 13.48 2.46
C ARG A 258 3.07 13.19 1.46
N HIS A 259 3.37 13.20 0.16
CA HIS A 259 2.43 12.87 -0.92
C HIS A 259 1.92 11.44 -0.77
N ASN A 260 2.83 10.47 -0.72
CA ASN A 260 2.50 9.06 -0.55
C ASN A 260 1.70 8.82 0.75
N ALA A 261 2.05 9.47 1.86
CA ALA A 261 1.28 9.40 3.10
C ALA A 261 -0.13 10.00 2.98
N GLN A 262 -0.27 11.12 2.26
CA GLN A 262 -1.55 11.77 1.99
C GLN A 262 -2.44 10.89 1.09
N ASP A 263 -1.87 10.28 0.04
CA ASP A 263 -2.62 9.38 -0.85
C ASP A 263 -3.14 8.17 -0.08
N LEU A 264 -2.30 7.52 0.76
CA LEU A 264 -2.72 6.42 1.65
C LEU A 264 -3.85 6.82 2.61
N LYS A 265 -3.76 8.02 3.20
CA LYS A 265 -4.83 8.58 4.04
C LYS A 265 -6.11 8.77 3.23
N SER A 266 -6.01 9.30 2.02
CA SER A 266 -7.14 9.47 1.11
C SER A 266 -7.76 8.14 0.71
N LEU A 267 -6.98 7.07 0.55
CA LEU A 267 -7.53 5.73 0.26
C LEU A 267 -8.39 5.22 1.43
N ALA A 268 -7.91 5.35 2.66
CA ALA A 268 -8.67 4.94 3.85
C ALA A 268 -9.98 5.74 4.02
N LEU A 269 -9.92 7.06 3.80
CA LEU A 269 -11.11 7.92 3.84
C LEU A 269 -12.11 7.59 2.73
N LEU A 270 -11.61 7.36 1.51
CA LEU A 270 -12.44 7.02 0.35
C LEU A 270 -13.11 5.67 0.52
N MET A 271 -12.41 4.70 1.11
CA MET A 271 -12.95 3.40 1.47
C MET A 271 -14.18 3.53 2.39
N GLY A 272 -14.11 4.42 3.39
CA GLY A 272 -15.25 4.71 4.26
C GLY A 272 -16.38 5.51 3.58
N ALA A 273 -16.06 6.34 2.59
CA ALA A 273 -17.05 7.12 1.86
C ALA A 273 -17.89 6.28 0.87
N LEU A 274 -17.31 5.24 0.27
CA LEU A 274 -17.95 4.40 -0.75
C LEU A 274 -19.31 3.80 -0.30
N PRO A 275 -19.42 3.15 0.88
CA PRO A 275 -20.70 2.61 1.36
C PRO A 275 -21.73 3.69 1.74
N LEU A 276 -21.28 4.88 2.14
CA LEU A 276 -22.12 5.89 2.80
C LEU A 276 -22.69 6.93 1.85
N HIS A 277 -21.95 7.30 0.80
CA HIS A 277 -22.37 8.38 -0.09
C HIS A 277 -23.54 7.94 -0.98
N LYS A 278 -24.63 8.73 -1.01
CA LYS A 278 -25.77 8.57 -1.95
C LYS A 278 -25.60 9.49 -3.16
N GLN A 279 -26.02 9.04 -4.34
CA GLN A 279 -25.74 9.72 -5.62
C GLN A 279 -26.39 11.12 -5.65
N LYS A 280 -27.59 11.24 -5.08
CA LYS A 280 -28.35 12.50 -4.95
C LYS A 280 -27.69 13.59 -4.08
N GLN A 281 -26.73 13.26 -3.21
CA GLN A 281 -26.09 14.26 -2.32
C GLN A 281 -24.91 15.00 -2.98
N LEU A 282 -24.32 14.44 -4.04
CA LEU A 282 -23.22 15.10 -4.77
C LEU A 282 -23.68 16.33 -5.55
N SER A 283 -24.82 16.23 -6.22
CA SER A 283 -25.35 17.29 -7.10
C SER A 283 -25.57 18.61 -6.35
N GLN A 284 -25.94 18.55 -5.06
CA GLN A 284 -26.12 19.73 -4.21
C GLN A 284 -24.80 20.38 -3.81
N ARG A 285 -23.74 19.59 -3.54
CA ARG A 285 -22.43 20.12 -3.16
C ARG A 285 -21.69 20.77 -4.33
N MET A 286 -21.85 20.26 -5.55
CA MET A 286 -21.26 20.86 -6.75
C MET A 286 -21.82 22.26 -7.01
N ASN A 287 -23.13 22.46 -6.81
CA ASN A 287 -23.76 23.77 -7.02
C ASN A 287 -23.41 24.82 -5.95
N SER A 288 -22.95 24.39 -4.77
CA SER A 288 -22.55 25.31 -3.67
C SER A 288 -21.08 25.74 -3.70
N ARG A 289 -20.27 25.16 -4.59
CA ARG A 289 -18.81 25.39 -4.68
C ARG A 289 -18.35 25.81 -6.09
N GLY A 290 -19.30 26.14 -6.96
CA GLY A 290 -19.06 26.79 -8.25
C GLY A 290 -18.88 28.28 -8.09
#